data_AF-G0P5A3-F1
#
_entry.id   AF-G0P5A3-F1
#
_cell.length_a   1.000
_cell.length_b   1.000
_cell.length_c   1.000
_cell.angle_alpha   90.00
_cell.angle_beta   90.00
_cell.angle_gamma   90.00
#
_symmetry.space_group_name_H-M   'P 1'
#
loop_
_entity.id
_entity.type
_entity.pdbx_description
1 polymer ?
#
loop_
_entity_poly.entity_id
_entity_poly.type
_entity_poly.pdbx_seq_one_letter_code
_entity_poly.pdbx_strand_id
1 'polypeptide(L)'
;MKYFPSFYCLGPNHNGKLVRFDEKLRKPVSGTCGHSVCQQCENNNPHMKCPICAQENVFLSQEPDDQAMEMTVKCRDNFLEVLRFWRREEKLGTGACSTCSARSPSLSLCLDCHSNLYLKDPNSSGFILKAESLLDLMELSRNVLCSNCAVSQHLNKGHRIEKLEEFAFDKRNIKTIPAKEILALFREKLEQKRNKIDCKLRRMRLEYVETQISELLERNFDGGDPQNLRESIRHALIGLHIEHLIMKTEELIVDSSEICECSRIYRKLAGNSRNFDYLNRIYNSMAFYRI
;
A
#
# COMPACT_ATOMS: atom_id res chain seq x y z
N MET A 1 -4.31 -13.75 -7.93
CA MET A 1 -4.50 -12.57 -7.07
C MET A 1 -5.83 -11.97 -7.47
N LYS A 2 -6.83 -11.91 -6.58
CA LYS A 2 -8.05 -11.15 -6.87
C LYS A 2 -7.68 -9.66 -6.79
N TYR A 3 -7.29 -9.14 -7.95
CA TYR A 3 -7.24 -7.76 -8.39
C TYR A 3 -7.44 -6.67 -7.31
N PHE A 4 -6.35 -5.96 -7.00
CA PHE A 4 -6.24 -4.67 -6.27
C PHE A 4 -6.88 -3.39 -6.91
N PRO A 5 -7.30 -3.31 -8.19
CA PRO A 5 -7.93 -2.10 -8.76
C PRO A 5 -9.14 -1.59 -8.00
N SER A 6 -9.82 -2.43 -7.23
CA SER A 6 -11.05 -2.06 -6.53
C SER A 6 -10.85 -1.08 -5.37
N PHE A 7 -9.62 -0.79 -4.94
CA PHE A 7 -9.39 0.09 -3.78
C PHE A 7 -9.10 1.54 -4.11
N TYR A 8 -8.61 1.79 -5.31
CA TYR A 8 -8.05 3.08 -5.70
C TYR A 8 -8.73 3.61 -6.94
N CYS A 9 -9.06 4.89 -6.90
CA CYS A 9 -9.47 5.63 -8.06
C CYS A 9 -8.26 5.90 -8.96
N LEU A 10 -8.38 5.51 -10.23
CA LEU A 10 -7.41 5.80 -11.29
C LEU A 10 -7.85 6.99 -12.15
N GLY A 11 -8.85 7.75 -11.69
CA GLY A 11 -9.37 8.90 -12.42
C GLY A 11 -8.34 10.03 -12.54
N PRO A 12 -8.45 10.87 -13.59
CA PRO A 12 -7.45 11.89 -13.93
C PRO A 12 -7.33 13.01 -12.89
N ASN A 13 -8.34 13.21 -12.03
CA ASN A 13 -8.40 14.35 -11.10
C ASN A 13 -7.57 14.17 -9.83
N HIS A 14 -6.58 13.29 -9.85
CA HIS A 14 -5.74 13.00 -8.68
C HIS A 14 -4.29 13.45 -8.84
N ASN A 15 -3.95 14.21 -9.90
CA ASN A 15 -2.60 14.74 -10.14
C ASN A 15 -1.52 13.65 -10.04
N GLY A 16 -1.81 12.45 -10.58
CA GLY A 16 -0.92 11.29 -10.52
C GLY A 16 -0.80 10.62 -9.13
N LYS A 17 -1.57 11.05 -8.12
CA LYS A 17 -1.59 10.42 -6.80
C LYS A 17 -2.58 9.26 -6.76
N LEU A 18 -2.21 8.19 -6.05
CA LEU A 18 -3.15 7.15 -5.65
C LEU A 18 -4.14 7.70 -4.65
N VAL A 19 -5.40 7.65 -5.00
CA VAL A 19 -6.49 8.10 -4.14
C VAL A 19 -7.41 6.92 -3.87
N ARG A 20 -7.54 6.56 -2.59
CA ARG A 20 -8.42 5.47 -2.17
C ARG A 20 -9.88 5.90 -2.25
N PHE A 21 -10.75 4.96 -2.61
CA PHE A 21 -12.19 5.18 -2.47
C PHE A 21 -12.54 5.38 -1.01
N ASP A 22 -13.53 6.23 -0.71
CA ASP A 22 -14.07 6.40 0.63
C ASP A 22 -15.60 6.51 0.60
N GLU A 23 -16.22 6.36 1.76
CA GLU A 23 -17.67 6.38 1.92
C GLU A 23 -18.27 7.80 1.80
N LYS A 24 -17.44 8.84 1.62
CA LYS A 24 -17.87 10.24 1.63
C LYS A 24 -17.91 10.83 0.22
N LEU A 25 -16.77 11.29 -0.28
CA LEU A 25 -16.64 12.03 -1.54
C LEU A 25 -16.09 11.17 -2.66
N ARG A 26 -15.42 10.08 -2.31
CA ARG A 26 -14.69 9.24 -3.25
C ARG A 26 -15.31 7.85 -3.33
N LYS A 27 -16.65 7.77 -3.38
CA LYS A 27 -17.33 6.49 -3.61
C LYS A 27 -17.00 5.95 -5.00
N PRO A 28 -16.84 4.63 -5.20
CA PRO A 28 -16.64 4.08 -6.54
C PRO A 28 -17.88 4.28 -7.40
N VAL A 29 -17.67 4.63 -8.66
CA VAL A 29 -18.66 4.73 -9.74
C VAL A 29 -18.21 3.78 -10.83
N SER A 30 -19.01 2.75 -11.08
CA SER A 30 -18.70 1.69 -12.04
C SER A 30 -19.19 2.11 -13.43
N GLY A 31 -18.28 2.15 -14.40
CA GLY A 31 -18.64 2.45 -15.78
C GLY A 31 -19.19 1.23 -16.50
N THR A 32 -19.86 1.44 -17.63
CA THR A 32 -20.39 0.35 -18.49
C THR A 32 -19.31 -0.59 -19.02
N CYS A 33 -18.05 -0.15 -19.01
CA CYS A 33 -16.87 -0.95 -19.34
C CYS A 33 -16.41 -1.90 -18.22
N GLY A 34 -17.04 -1.87 -17.04
CA GLY A 34 -16.69 -2.70 -15.88
C GLY A 34 -15.52 -2.18 -15.03
N HIS A 35 -14.97 -1.02 -15.37
CA HIS A 35 -13.96 -0.33 -14.55
C HIS A 35 -14.60 0.74 -13.68
N SER A 36 -13.94 1.12 -12.58
CA SER A 36 -14.48 2.11 -11.63
C SER A 36 -13.54 3.30 -11.43
N VAL A 37 -14.15 4.45 -11.16
CA VAL A 37 -13.53 5.74 -10.80
C VAL A 37 -14.26 6.33 -9.61
N CYS A 38 -13.74 7.36 -8.94
CA CYS A 38 -14.45 7.91 -7.77
C CYS A 38 -15.51 8.92 -8.20
N GLN A 39 -16.54 9.07 -7.38
CA GLN A 39 -17.65 10.00 -7.61
C GLN A 39 -17.15 11.44 -7.81
N GLN A 40 -16.12 11.86 -7.07
CA GLN A 40 -15.48 13.15 -7.29
C GLN A 40 -14.86 13.28 -8.70
N CYS A 41 -14.30 12.20 -9.26
CA CYS A 41 -13.77 12.23 -10.62
C CYS A 41 -14.87 12.37 -11.67
N GLU A 42 -15.95 11.59 -11.51
CA GLU A 42 -17.11 11.64 -12.40
C GLU A 42 -17.80 13.01 -12.34
N ASN A 43 -18.13 13.52 -11.14
CA ASN A 43 -18.76 14.83 -10.97
C ASN A 43 -17.97 15.97 -11.62
N ASN A 44 -16.64 15.90 -11.58
CA ASN A 44 -15.78 16.93 -12.15
C ASN A 44 -15.63 16.80 -13.68
N ASN A 45 -15.72 15.59 -14.22
CA ASN A 45 -15.66 15.34 -15.66
C ASN A 45 -16.49 14.09 -16.05
N PRO A 46 -17.81 14.23 -16.23
CA PRO A 46 -18.71 13.10 -16.53
C PRO A 46 -18.41 12.43 -17.88
N HIS A 47 -17.79 13.17 -18.80
CA HIS A 47 -17.43 12.72 -20.15
C HIS A 47 -16.02 12.13 -20.24
N MET A 48 -15.35 11.89 -19.11
CA MET A 48 -13.99 11.38 -19.15
C MET A 48 -13.90 9.99 -19.79
N LYS A 49 -12.76 9.75 -20.45
CA LYS A 49 -12.42 8.41 -20.95
C LYS A 49 -12.07 7.50 -19.79
N CYS A 50 -12.36 6.22 -19.93
CA CYS A 50 -11.86 5.21 -19.01
C CYS A 50 -10.32 5.29 -18.94
N PRO A 51 -9.72 5.52 -17.76
CA PRO A 51 -8.27 5.58 -17.64
C PRO A 51 -7.60 4.22 -17.90
N ILE A 52 -8.38 3.14 -17.95
CA ILE A 52 -7.90 1.77 -18.16
C ILE A 52 -8.09 1.34 -19.62
N CYS A 53 -9.30 1.45 -20.17
CA CYS A 53 -9.60 0.96 -21.53
C CYS A 53 -9.83 2.07 -22.56
N ALA A 54 -9.66 3.34 -22.19
CA ALA A 54 -9.84 4.52 -23.03
C ALA A 54 -11.23 4.71 -23.67
N GLN A 55 -12.23 3.89 -23.33
CA GLN A 55 -13.60 4.04 -23.80
C GLN A 55 -14.22 5.34 -23.30
N GLU A 56 -14.93 6.05 -24.17
CA GLU A 56 -15.51 7.36 -23.89
C GLU A 56 -16.88 7.24 -23.21
N ASN A 57 -17.22 8.23 -22.36
CA ASN A 57 -18.55 8.38 -21.74
C ASN A 57 -19.07 7.17 -20.95
N VAL A 58 -18.19 6.24 -20.55
CA VAL A 58 -18.59 5.01 -19.86
C VAL A 58 -19.10 5.23 -18.43
N PHE A 59 -18.82 6.40 -17.84
CA PHE A 59 -19.24 6.77 -16.48
C PHE A 59 -20.41 7.75 -16.45
N LEU A 60 -20.89 8.21 -17.62
CA LEU A 60 -21.94 9.22 -17.70
C LEU A 60 -23.22 8.72 -17.04
N SER A 61 -23.77 9.53 -16.13
CA SER A 61 -25.02 9.25 -15.41
C SER A 61 -25.00 7.94 -14.61
N GLN A 62 -23.81 7.45 -14.23
CA GLN A 62 -23.69 6.28 -13.36
C GLN A 62 -23.79 6.71 -11.90
N GLU A 63 -24.57 5.96 -11.11
CA GLU A 63 -24.67 6.18 -9.68
C GLU A 63 -23.49 5.55 -8.93
N PRO A 64 -23.16 6.05 -7.72
CA PRO A 64 -22.19 5.40 -6.85
C PRO A 64 -22.57 3.94 -6.56
N ASP A 65 -21.59 3.05 -6.70
CA ASP A 65 -21.74 1.62 -6.50
C ASP A 65 -21.48 1.29 -5.02
N ASP A 66 -22.54 1.38 -4.20
CA ASP A 66 -22.46 1.11 -2.77
C ASP A 66 -22.08 -0.35 -2.47
N GLN A 67 -22.37 -1.30 -3.38
CA GLN A 67 -21.93 -2.69 -3.26
C GLN A 67 -20.42 -2.82 -3.49
N ALA A 68 -19.88 -2.16 -4.52
CA ALA A 68 -18.44 -2.06 -4.72
C ALA A 68 -17.76 -1.34 -3.54
N MET A 69 -18.41 -0.35 -2.93
CA MET A 69 -17.90 0.30 -1.72
C MET A 69 -17.85 -0.67 -0.53
N GLU A 70 -18.90 -1.45 -0.29
CA GLU A 70 -18.93 -2.46 0.78
C GLU A 70 -17.86 -3.54 0.55
N MET A 71 -17.69 -3.98 -0.71
CA MET A 71 -16.62 -4.89 -1.09
C MET A 71 -15.25 -4.25 -0.88
N THR A 72 -15.09 -2.96 -1.19
CA THR A 72 -13.85 -2.21 -0.93
C THR A 72 -13.53 -2.16 0.55
N VAL A 73 -14.53 -1.90 1.41
CA VAL A 73 -14.38 -1.92 2.87
C VAL A 73 -13.98 -3.32 3.36
N LYS A 74 -14.72 -4.37 2.97
CA LYS A 74 -14.40 -5.75 3.34
C LYS A 74 -13.03 -6.19 2.84
N CYS A 75 -12.65 -5.79 1.63
CA CYS A 75 -11.37 -6.15 1.06
C CYS A 75 -10.22 -5.30 1.64
N ARG A 76 -10.47 -4.13 2.25
CA ARG A 76 -9.42 -3.33 2.93
C ARG A 76 -8.81 -4.09 4.10
N ASP A 77 -9.59 -4.93 4.77
CA ASP A 77 -9.05 -5.82 5.80
C ASP A 77 -8.15 -6.91 5.19
N ASN A 78 -8.47 -7.38 3.97
CA ASN A 78 -7.61 -8.28 3.19
C ASN A 78 -6.43 -7.56 2.50
N PHE A 79 -6.50 -6.23 2.34
CA PHE A 79 -5.48 -5.42 1.67
C PHE A 79 -4.18 -5.41 2.48
N LEU A 80 -4.29 -5.34 3.81
CA LEU A 80 -3.15 -5.48 4.71
C LEU A 80 -2.47 -6.85 4.53
N GLU A 81 -3.23 -7.93 4.39
CA GLU A 81 -2.68 -9.27 4.13
C GLU A 81 -1.96 -9.36 2.78
N VAL A 82 -2.44 -8.68 1.75
CA VAL A 82 -1.74 -8.67 0.46
C VAL A 82 -0.47 -7.81 0.51
N LEU A 83 -0.47 -6.68 1.21
CA LEU A 83 0.76 -5.92 1.45
C LEU A 83 1.79 -6.74 2.26
N ARG A 84 1.33 -7.51 3.25
CA ARG A 84 2.17 -8.48 3.98
C ARG A 84 2.74 -9.55 3.05
N PHE A 85 1.93 -10.07 2.14
CA PHE A 85 2.36 -11.08 1.16
C PHE A 85 3.43 -10.52 0.22
N TRP A 86 3.19 -9.36 -0.40
CA TRP A 86 4.17 -8.71 -1.30
C TRP A 86 5.51 -8.44 -0.62
N ARG A 87 5.47 -8.09 0.66
CA ARG A 87 6.66 -7.85 1.45
C ARG A 87 7.44 -9.13 1.78
N ARG A 88 6.73 -10.23 2.06
CA ARG A 88 7.30 -11.54 2.42
C ARG A 88 7.90 -12.26 1.21
N GLU A 89 7.31 -12.10 0.04
CA GLU A 89 7.83 -12.70 -1.19
C GLU A 89 9.15 -12.05 -1.59
N GLU A 90 10.23 -12.83 -1.53
CA GLU A 90 11.57 -12.34 -1.87
C GLU A 90 11.89 -12.42 -3.37
N LYS A 91 11.06 -13.11 -4.15
CA LYS A 91 11.30 -13.38 -5.56
C LYS A 91 10.33 -12.63 -6.44
N LEU A 92 10.83 -11.56 -7.06
CA LEU A 92 10.16 -10.95 -8.18
C LEU A 92 10.04 -11.97 -9.31
N GLY A 93 8.84 -12.09 -9.91
CA GLY A 93 8.58 -13.02 -11.01
C GLY A 93 7.83 -14.28 -10.61
N THR A 94 7.52 -14.49 -9.33
CA THR A 94 6.56 -15.51 -8.91
C THR A 94 5.19 -14.86 -8.66
N GLY A 95 4.10 -15.60 -8.90
CA GLY A 95 2.77 -15.09 -8.58
C GLY A 95 1.68 -15.58 -9.52
N ALA A 96 0.54 -14.90 -9.51
CA ALA A 96 -0.57 -15.24 -10.39
C ALA A 96 -0.43 -14.55 -11.76
N CYS A 97 -0.67 -15.30 -12.83
CA CYS A 97 -0.84 -14.75 -14.17
C CYS A 97 -2.03 -13.79 -14.20
N SER A 98 -1.88 -12.63 -14.82
CA SER A 98 -2.97 -11.67 -15.02
C SER A 98 -4.11 -12.29 -15.83
N THR A 99 -3.81 -12.97 -16.94
CA THR A 99 -4.85 -13.46 -17.83
C THR A 99 -5.63 -14.65 -17.27
N CYS A 100 -4.94 -15.69 -16.79
CA CYS A 100 -5.58 -16.94 -16.38
C CYS A 100 -5.67 -17.12 -14.86
N SER A 101 -5.14 -16.18 -14.07
CA SER A 101 -5.07 -16.25 -12.60
C SER A 101 -4.29 -17.44 -12.01
N ALA A 102 -3.78 -18.37 -12.84
CA ALA A 102 -2.97 -19.49 -12.39
C ALA A 102 -1.66 -19.01 -11.77
N ARG A 103 -1.24 -19.63 -10.66
CA ARG A 103 0.07 -19.35 -10.07
C ARG A 103 1.18 -19.95 -10.94
N SER A 104 2.22 -19.16 -11.16
CA SER A 104 3.42 -19.53 -11.90
C SER A 104 4.66 -19.20 -11.06
N PRO A 105 5.68 -20.07 -11.08
CA PRO A 105 6.99 -19.77 -10.51
C PRO A 105 7.81 -18.82 -11.40
N SER A 106 7.39 -18.59 -12.64
CA SER A 106 8.07 -17.69 -13.58
C SER A 106 7.02 -16.90 -14.34
N LEU A 107 7.03 -15.59 -14.13
CA LEU A 107 6.17 -14.61 -14.78
C LEU A 107 6.98 -13.77 -15.76
N SER A 108 6.32 -13.37 -16.84
CA SER A 108 6.92 -12.61 -17.93
C SER A 108 6.10 -11.38 -18.26
N LEU A 109 6.75 -10.37 -18.83
CA LEU A 109 6.14 -9.14 -19.30
C LEU A 109 6.28 -9.04 -20.82
N CYS A 110 5.21 -8.64 -21.51
CA CYS A 110 5.29 -8.31 -22.92
C CYS A 110 5.87 -6.91 -23.09
N LEU A 111 7.06 -6.82 -23.69
CA LEU A 111 7.80 -5.57 -23.88
C LEU A 111 7.07 -4.62 -24.82
N ASP A 112 6.43 -5.17 -25.86
CA ASP A 112 5.77 -4.35 -26.88
C ASP A 112 4.42 -3.80 -26.41
N CYS A 113 3.72 -4.51 -25.52
CA CYS A 113 2.45 -4.04 -24.96
C CYS A 113 2.61 -3.06 -23.80
N HIS A 114 3.72 -3.13 -23.06
CA HIS A 114 3.87 -2.43 -21.78
C HIS A 114 5.20 -1.69 -21.66
N SER A 115 5.57 -0.96 -22.72
CA SER A 115 6.79 -0.14 -22.77
C SER A 115 6.85 0.95 -21.70
N ASN A 116 5.71 1.32 -21.11
CA ASN A 116 5.61 2.25 -20.00
C ASN A 116 6.17 1.69 -18.68
N LEU A 117 6.23 0.36 -18.51
CA LEU A 117 6.59 -0.30 -17.23
C LEU A 117 8.08 -0.54 -17.01
N TYR A 118 8.91 -0.26 -18.01
CA TYR A 118 10.34 -0.47 -17.91
C TYR A 118 11.12 0.64 -18.61
N LEU A 119 12.41 0.68 -18.36
CA LEU A 119 13.40 1.49 -19.04
C LEU A 119 14.45 0.56 -19.64
N LYS A 120 15.05 0.96 -20.75
CA LYS A 120 16.25 0.28 -21.22
C LYS A 120 17.43 0.72 -20.36
N ASP A 121 18.23 -0.22 -19.90
CA ASP A 121 19.44 0.10 -19.16
C ASP A 121 20.42 0.86 -20.09
N PRO A 122 20.88 2.07 -19.74
CA PRO A 122 21.84 2.79 -20.56
C PRO A 122 23.21 2.09 -20.65
N ASN A 123 23.54 1.23 -19.67
CA ASN A 123 24.84 0.57 -19.55
C ASN A 123 24.83 -0.90 -19.99
N SER A 124 23.67 -1.47 -20.34
CA SER A 124 23.54 -2.87 -20.75
C SER A 124 22.46 -3.06 -21.81
N SER A 125 22.36 -4.26 -22.37
CA SER A 125 21.23 -4.64 -23.23
C SER A 125 19.96 -4.98 -22.44
N GLY A 126 20.01 -4.92 -21.11
CA GLY A 126 18.91 -5.30 -20.22
C GLY A 126 17.86 -4.22 -20.03
N PHE A 127 16.86 -4.56 -19.22
CA PHE A 127 15.74 -3.68 -18.88
C PHE A 127 15.68 -3.44 -17.37
N ILE A 128 15.32 -2.22 -16.99
CA ILE A 128 15.10 -1.81 -15.60
C ILE A 128 13.60 -1.65 -15.39
N LEU A 129 13.01 -2.37 -14.44
CA LEU A 129 11.59 -2.18 -14.09
C LEU A 129 11.39 -0.84 -13.41
N LYS A 130 10.37 -0.11 -13.85
CA LYS A 130 9.84 1.03 -13.09
C LYS A 130 8.98 0.45 -11.98
N ALA A 131 9.53 0.43 -10.77
CA ALA A 131 8.85 -0.03 -9.57
C ALA A 131 9.16 0.95 -8.44
N GLU A 132 8.75 2.21 -8.61
CA GLU A 132 9.07 3.31 -7.70
C GLU A 132 7.90 3.66 -6.78
N SER A 133 6.69 3.25 -7.17
CA SER A 133 5.45 3.52 -6.45
C SER A 133 4.56 2.28 -6.33
N LEU A 134 3.56 2.34 -5.45
CA LEU A 134 2.54 1.29 -5.37
C LEU A 134 1.77 1.16 -6.69
N LEU A 135 1.56 2.27 -7.42
CA LEU A 135 0.95 2.25 -8.76
C LEU A 135 1.72 1.35 -9.70
N ASP A 136 3.04 1.52 -9.74
CA ASP A 136 3.88 0.76 -10.66
C ASP A 136 3.83 -0.73 -10.34
N LEU A 137 3.87 -1.10 -9.06
CA LEU A 137 3.73 -2.50 -8.63
C LEU A 137 2.35 -3.06 -8.97
N MET A 138 1.29 -2.27 -8.79
CA MET A 138 -0.07 -2.65 -9.14
C MET A 138 -0.21 -2.84 -10.65
N GLU A 139 0.30 -1.91 -11.44
CA GLU A 139 0.25 -1.96 -12.89
C GLU A 139 1.09 -3.14 -13.41
N LEU A 140 2.27 -3.38 -12.83
CA LEU A 140 3.06 -4.57 -13.11
C LEU A 140 2.26 -5.84 -12.83
N SER A 141 1.62 -5.95 -11.66
CA SER A 141 0.85 -7.14 -11.28
C SER A 141 -0.32 -7.47 -12.22
N ARG A 142 -0.81 -6.50 -12.99
CA ARG A 142 -1.90 -6.66 -13.96
C ARG A 142 -1.45 -7.07 -15.35
N ASN A 143 -0.16 -6.93 -15.65
CA ASN A 143 0.37 -7.10 -17.00
C ASN A 143 1.35 -8.29 -17.09
N VAL A 144 1.58 -8.98 -15.97
CA VAL A 144 2.45 -10.16 -15.90
C VAL A 144 1.74 -11.45 -16.30
N LEU A 145 2.44 -12.31 -17.02
CA LEU A 145 1.89 -13.48 -17.70
C LEU A 145 2.62 -14.75 -17.28
N CYS A 146 1.92 -15.87 -17.14
CA CYS A 146 2.58 -17.18 -17.11
C CYS A 146 3.06 -17.57 -18.52
N SER A 147 3.98 -18.53 -18.61
CA SER A 147 4.56 -18.98 -19.88
C SER A 147 3.50 -19.36 -20.94
N ASN A 148 2.42 -20.02 -20.54
CA ASN A 148 1.36 -20.44 -21.47
C ASN A 148 0.61 -19.22 -22.07
N CYS A 149 0.26 -18.23 -21.25
CA CYS A 149 -0.40 -17.01 -21.71
C CYS A 149 0.55 -16.13 -22.52
N ALA A 150 1.81 -16.04 -22.12
CA ALA A 150 2.87 -15.37 -22.87
C ALA A 150 2.99 -15.94 -24.30
N VAL A 151 3.08 -17.26 -24.45
CA VAL A 151 3.18 -17.91 -25.77
C VAL A 151 1.90 -17.72 -26.58
N SER A 152 0.76 -18.12 -26.03
CA SER A 152 -0.51 -18.17 -26.78
C SER A 152 -1.02 -16.79 -27.20
N GLN A 153 -0.80 -15.75 -26.40
CA GLN A 153 -1.42 -14.44 -26.62
C GLN A 153 -0.48 -13.40 -27.21
N HIS A 154 0.84 -13.59 -27.06
CA HIS A 154 1.85 -12.60 -27.44
C HIS A 154 2.93 -13.17 -28.36
N LEU A 155 3.63 -14.24 -27.95
CA LEU A 155 4.76 -14.77 -28.73
C LEU A 155 4.32 -15.23 -30.13
N ASN A 156 3.16 -15.92 -30.22
CA ASN A 156 2.57 -16.34 -31.49
C ASN A 156 2.15 -15.17 -32.40
N LYS A 157 2.04 -13.96 -31.86
CA LYS A 157 1.76 -12.72 -32.59
C LYS A 157 3.03 -11.92 -32.92
N GLY A 158 4.21 -12.47 -32.63
CA GLY A 158 5.50 -11.83 -32.87
C GLY A 158 5.90 -10.79 -31.82
N HIS A 159 5.22 -10.72 -30.68
CA HIS A 159 5.60 -9.80 -29.61
C HIS A 159 6.82 -10.32 -28.84
N ARG A 160 7.65 -9.39 -28.37
CA ARG A 160 8.78 -9.66 -27.49
C ARG A 160 8.32 -9.81 -26.04
N ILE A 161 8.90 -10.77 -25.36
CA ILE A 161 8.56 -11.15 -24.00
C ILE A 161 9.85 -11.35 -23.22
N GLU A 162 9.89 -10.81 -22.01
CA GLU A 162 11.02 -10.94 -21.10
C GLU A 162 10.54 -11.48 -19.75
N LYS A 163 11.32 -12.35 -19.12
CA LYS A 163 11.00 -12.85 -17.78
C LYS A 163 11.26 -11.75 -16.76
N LEU A 164 10.38 -11.61 -15.77
CA LEU A 164 10.55 -10.60 -14.71
C LEU A 164 11.85 -10.75 -13.91
N GLU A 165 12.35 -11.98 -13.79
CA GLU A 165 13.61 -12.29 -13.10
C GLU A 165 14.85 -11.68 -13.80
N GLU A 166 14.74 -11.39 -15.11
CA GLU A 166 15.82 -10.83 -15.93
C GLU A 166 15.87 -9.29 -15.88
N PHE A 167 14.81 -8.66 -15.37
CA PHE A 167 14.82 -7.21 -15.21
C PHE A 167 15.70 -6.82 -14.01
N ALA A 168 16.55 -5.83 -14.22
CA ALA A 168 17.14 -5.10 -13.11
C ALA A 168 16.03 -4.32 -12.40
N PHE A 169 16.04 -4.32 -11.08
CA PHE A 169 15.15 -3.48 -10.29
C PHE A 169 15.78 -3.22 -8.94
N ASP A 170 15.37 -2.12 -8.33
CA ASP A 170 15.76 -1.84 -6.96
C ASP A 170 14.98 -2.76 -6.01
N LYS A 171 15.64 -3.83 -5.55
CA LYS A 171 15.08 -4.77 -4.57
C LYS A 171 14.61 -4.08 -3.28
N ARG A 172 15.13 -2.89 -2.98
CA ARG A 172 14.71 -2.07 -1.83
C ARG A 172 13.25 -1.63 -1.99
N ASN A 173 12.84 -1.26 -3.20
CA ASN A 173 11.51 -0.74 -3.49
C ASN A 173 10.39 -1.76 -3.23
N ILE A 174 10.63 -3.05 -3.50
CA ILE A 174 9.63 -4.10 -3.25
C ILE A 174 9.26 -4.21 -1.77
N LYS A 175 10.19 -3.91 -0.85
CA LYS A 175 9.92 -3.96 0.60
C LYS A 175 9.47 -2.60 1.14
N THR A 176 10.03 -1.50 0.66
CA THR A 176 9.72 -0.15 1.15
C THR A 176 8.38 0.37 0.66
N ILE A 177 7.95 0.05 -0.56
CA ILE A 177 6.66 0.51 -1.11
C ILE A 177 5.49 -0.06 -0.30
N PRO A 178 5.38 -1.39 -0.07
CA PRO A 178 4.32 -1.92 0.79
C PRO A 178 4.42 -1.40 2.22
N ALA A 179 5.62 -1.22 2.77
CA ALA A 179 5.82 -0.67 4.11
C ALA A 179 5.24 0.75 4.26
N LYS A 180 5.45 1.62 3.27
CA LYS A 180 4.86 2.97 3.25
C LYS A 180 3.32 2.93 3.22
N GLU A 181 2.75 2.01 2.46
CA GLU A 181 1.29 1.83 2.39
C GLU A 181 0.71 1.26 3.69
N ILE A 182 1.40 0.31 4.34
CA ILE A 182 1.02 -0.20 5.66
C ILE A 182 1.02 0.94 6.69
N LEU A 183 2.07 1.79 6.70
CA LEU A 183 2.12 2.96 7.57
C LEU A 183 0.97 3.93 7.30
N ALA A 184 0.64 4.17 6.02
CA ALA A 184 -0.47 5.03 5.63
C ALA A 184 -1.84 4.48 6.09
N LEU A 185 -2.05 3.16 6.02
CA LEU A 185 -3.25 2.50 6.57
C LEU A 185 -3.33 2.65 8.09
N PHE A 186 -2.21 2.46 8.78
CA PHE A 186 -2.15 2.62 10.23
C PHE A 186 -2.50 4.04 10.67
N ARG A 187 -1.95 5.06 10.00
CA ARG A 187 -2.26 6.48 10.26
C ARG A 187 -3.75 6.76 10.10
N GLU A 188 -4.37 6.27 9.03
CA GLU A 188 -5.80 6.43 8.79
C GLU A 188 -6.63 5.78 9.91
N LYS A 189 -6.30 4.54 10.30
CA LYS A 189 -6.99 3.83 11.38
C LYS A 189 -6.79 4.52 12.74
N LEU A 190 -5.59 5.01 13.01
CA LEU A 190 -5.27 5.74 14.24
C LEU A 190 -6.09 7.03 14.35
N GLU A 191 -6.21 7.79 13.26
CA GLU A 191 -7.00 9.02 13.23
C GLU A 191 -8.50 8.73 13.40
N GLN A 192 -9.04 7.72 12.71
CA GLN A 192 -10.44 7.29 12.86
C GLN A 192 -10.79 6.86 14.30
N LYS A 193 -9.82 6.27 15.01
CA LYS A 193 -9.99 5.78 16.39
C LYS A 193 -9.45 6.76 17.44
N ARG A 194 -8.90 7.91 17.06
CA ARG A 194 -8.15 8.81 17.97
C ARG A 194 -8.92 9.19 19.23
N ASN A 195 -10.22 9.46 19.07
CA ASN A 195 -11.13 9.85 20.15
C ASN A 195 -11.79 8.65 20.85
N LYS A 196 -11.57 7.43 20.36
CA LYS A 196 -12.09 6.17 20.92
C LYS A 196 -11.03 5.41 21.73
N ILE A 197 -9.76 5.80 21.63
CA ILE A 197 -8.67 5.22 22.43
C ILE A 197 -8.65 5.90 23.80
N ASP A 198 -9.39 5.32 24.74
CA ASP A 198 -9.48 5.81 26.12
C ASP A 198 -8.13 5.76 26.86
N CYS A 199 -7.23 4.88 26.44
CA CYS A 199 -5.93 4.71 27.08
C CYS A 199 -4.87 5.70 26.58
N LYS A 200 -4.54 6.73 27.38
CA LYS A 200 -3.49 7.71 27.05
C LYS A 200 -2.14 7.04 26.74
N LEU A 201 -1.69 6.09 27.56
CA LEU A 201 -0.41 5.39 27.36
C LEU A 201 -0.42 4.55 26.08
N ARG A 202 -1.54 3.87 25.77
CA ARG A 202 -1.71 3.11 24.53
C ARG A 202 -1.63 4.02 23.31
N ARG A 203 -2.32 5.16 23.35
CA ARG A 203 -2.26 6.17 22.28
C ARG A 203 -0.82 6.66 22.04
N MET A 204 -0.13 7.05 23.11
CA MET A 204 1.26 7.53 23.00
C MET A 204 2.21 6.47 22.44
N ARG A 205 2.04 5.19 22.79
CA ARG A 205 2.83 4.09 22.22
C ARG A 205 2.58 3.91 20.73
N LEU A 206 1.33 4.03 20.30
CA LEU A 206 0.95 3.94 18.89
C LEU A 206 1.53 5.11 18.07
N GLU A 207 1.44 6.33 18.60
CA GLU A 207 2.04 7.53 18.01
C GLU A 207 3.58 7.41 17.94
N TYR A 208 4.22 6.86 18.96
CA TYR A 208 5.68 6.63 18.94
C TYR A 208 6.12 5.62 17.88
N VAL A 209 5.42 4.48 17.77
CA VAL A 209 5.73 3.46 16.75
C VAL A 209 5.59 4.03 15.35
N GLU A 210 4.57 4.85 15.10
CA GLU A 210 4.36 5.58 13.85
C GLU A 210 5.56 6.49 13.52
N THR A 211 6.02 7.28 14.49
CA THR A 211 7.13 8.22 14.29
C THR A 211 8.42 7.49 13.98
N GLN A 212 8.75 6.43 14.72
CA GLN A 212 9.97 5.64 14.48
C GLN A 212 10.02 5.03 13.07
N ILE A 213 8.89 4.52 12.58
CA ILE A 213 8.82 3.92 11.24
C ILE A 213 8.91 4.98 10.15
N SER A 214 8.27 6.13 10.36
CA SER A 214 8.32 7.27 9.45
C SER A 214 9.76 7.71 9.23
N GLU A 215 10.52 7.91 10.31
CA GLU A 215 11.93 8.27 10.23
C GLU A 215 12.76 7.22 9.49
N LEU A 216 12.53 5.93 9.73
CA LEU A 216 13.26 4.85 9.05
C LEU A 216 12.96 4.79 7.54
N LEU A 217 11.73 5.09 7.14
CA LEU A 217 11.28 5.09 5.75
C LEU A 217 11.69 6.36 4.99
N GLU A 218 11.90 7.49 5.69
CA GLU A 218 12.25 8.79 5.11
C GLU A 218 13.76 9.05 5.06
N ARG A 219 14.59 8.35 5.86
CA ARG A 219 16.05 8.48 5.79
C ARG A 219 16.58 8.02 4.42
N ASN A 220 17.16 8.96 3.68
CA ASN A 220 17.99 8.69 2.51
C ASN A 220 19.43 8.45 2.98
N PHE A 221 20.02 7.31 2.63
CA PHE A 221 21.45 7.06 2.83
C PHE A 221 22.18 7.30 1.51
N ASP A 222 23.23 8.12 1.55
CA ASP A 222 24.05 8.42 0.39
C ASP A 222 24.66 7.12 -0.17
N GLY A 223 24.45 6.88 -1.46
CA GLY A 223 24.84 5.65 -2.18
C GLY A 223 26.36 5.46 -2.37
N GLY A 224 27.18 6.08 -1.53
CA GLY A 224 28.64 6.09 -1.62
C GLY A 224 29.36 4.97 -0.88
N ASP A 225 28.67 4.09 -0.15
CA ASP A 225 29.31 2.97 0.57
C ASP A 225 29.10 1.63 -0.17
N PRO A 226 30.15 1.04 -0.76
CA PRO A 226 30.05 -0.18 -1.58
C PRO A 226 29.74 -1.46 -0.78
N GLN A 227 29.67 -1.42 0.56
CA GLN A 227 29.56 -2.61 1.42
C GLN A 227 28.40 -2.53 2.44
N ASN A 228 27.26 -2.00 1.98
CA ASN A 228 25.95 -1.70 2.62
C ASN A 228 25.43 -2.52 3.84
N LEU A 229 26.23 -2.68 4.89
CA LEU A 229 25.81 -3.20 6.19
C LEU A 229 24.77 -2.28 6.83
N ARG A 230 24.93 -0.96 6.70
CA ARG A 230 23.96 0.04 7.21
C ARG A 230 22.59 -0.10 6.54
N GLU A 231 22.54 -0.29 5.23
CA GLU A 231 21.27 -0.50 4.54
C GLU A 231 20.68 -1.89 4.74
N SER A 232 21.52 -2.90 4.94
CA SER A 232 21.03 -4.23 5.35
C SER A 232 20.40 -4.17 6.75
N ILE A 233 21.03 -3.45 7.69
CA ILE A 233 20.48 -3.18 9.03
C ILE A 233 19.19 -2.36 8.93
N ARG A 234 19.14 -1.32 8.08
CA ARG A 234 17.92 -0.53 7.87
C ARG A 234 16.76 -1.38 7.37
N HIS A 235 16.98 -2.22 6.36
CA HIS A 235 15.93 -3.11 5.87
C HIS A 235 15.49 -4.13 6.92
N ALA A 236 16.40 -4.64 7.74
CA ALA A 236 16.07 -5.50 8.87
C ALA A 236 15.25 -4.75 9.94
N LEU A 237 15.58 -3.48 10.22
CA LEU A 237 14.81 -2.62 11.15
C LEU A 237 13.43 -2.29 10.60
N ILE A 238 13.31 -1.86 9.34
CA ILE A 238 12.01 -1.71 8.66
C ILE A 238 11.25 -3.05 8.73
N GLY A 239 11.97 -4.16 8.51
CA GLY A 239 11.62 -5.55 8.83
C GLY A 239 10.78 -5.67 10.11
N LEU A 240 11.45 -5.47 11.23
CA LEU A 240 10.92 -5.63 12.57
C LEU A 240 9.80 -4.63 12.90
N HIS A 241 10.00 -3.35 12.58
CA HIS A 241 9.05 -2.32 12.97
C HIS A 241 7.72 -2.39 12.22
N ILE A 242 7.72 -2.81 10.94
CA ILE A 242 6.46 -3.00 10.21
C ILE A 242 5.66 -4.20 10.73
N GLU A 243 6.30 -5.30 11.13
CA GLU A 243 5.57 -6.42 11.78
C GLU A 243 4.94 -5.97 13.10
N HIS A 244 5.69 -5.18 13.89
CA HIS A 244 5.14 -4.58 15.10
C HIS A 244 3.95 -3.66 14.79
N LEU A 245 4.03 -2.83 13.75
CA LEU A 245 2.94 -1.94 13.35
C LEU A 245 1.73 -2.71 12.79
N ILE A 246 1.96 -3.81 12.08
CA ILE A 246 0.94 -4.78 11.68
C ILE A 246 0.16 -5.29 12.89
N MET A 247 0.87 -5.78 13.93
CA MET A 247 0.24 -6.26 15.16
C MET A 247 -0.53 -5.13 15.86
N LYS A 248 0.05 -3.93 15.93
CA LYS A 248 -0.62 -2.76 16.50
C LYS A 248 -1.84 -2.30 15.72
N THR A 249 -1.83 -2.47 14.41
CA THR A 249 -2.99 -2.22 13.54
C THR A 249 -4.13 -3.18 13.86
N GLU A 250 -3.83 -4.45 14.12
CA GLU A 250 -4.82 -5.46 14.52
C GLU A 250 -5.35 -5.22 15.93
N GLU A 251 -4.48 -4.84 16.88
CA GLU A 251 -4.89 -4.47 18.24
C GLU A 251 -5.90 -3.31 18.23
N LEU A 252 -5.77 -2.35 17.30
CA LEU A 252 -6.71 -1.23 17.14
C LEU A 252 -8.10 -1.64 16.64
N ILE A 253 -8.26 -2.84 16.09
CA ILE A 253 -9.55 -3.38 15.63
C ILE A 253 -10.40 -3.88 16.80
N VAL A 254 -9.75 -4.31 17.90
CA VAL A 254 -10.44 -4.81 19.09
C VAL A 254 -10.86 -3.63 19.99
N ASP A 255 -12.12 -3.25 19.91
CA ASP A 255 -12.72 -2.27 20.81
C ASP A 255 -12.83 -2.88 22.22
N SER A 256 -12.07 -2.35 23.18
CA SER A 256 -12.31 -2.64 24.61
C SER A 256 -13.26 -1.57 25.15
N SER A 257 -14.47 -1.98 25.54
CA SER A 257 -15.48 -1.11 26.16
C SER A 257 -15.14 -0.70 27.60
N GLU A 258 -14.10 -1.30 28.19
CA GLU A 258 -13.68 -1.00 29.56
C GLU A 258 -12.66 0.13 29.63
N ILE A 259 -12.87 1.05 30.56
CA ILE A 259 -11.91 2.11 30.90
C ILE A 259 -10.60 1.46 31.32
N CYS A 260 -9.56 1.66 30.52
CA CYS A 260 -8.23 1.14 30.82
C CYS A 260 -7.72 1.63 32.19
N GLU A 261 -7.25 0.71 33.02
CA GLU A 261 -6.69 0.99 34.34
C GLU A 261 -5.61 2.07 34.32
N CYS A 262 -4.74 2.08 33.30
CA CYS A 262 -3.72 3.12 33.14
C CYS A 262 -4.35 4.52 33.10
N SER A 263 -5.47 4.68 32.39
CA SER A 263 -6.14 5.98 32.31
C SER A 263 -6.96 6.32 33.54
N ARG A 264 -7.43 5.32 34.28
CA ARG A 264 -8.01 5.51 35.61
C ARG A 264 -6.96 6.04 36.59
N ILE A 265 -5.77 5.43 36.61
CA ILE A 265 -4.63 5.86 37.45
C ILE A 265 -4.13 7.24 37.02
N TYR A 266 -3.94 7.49 35.72
CA TYR A 266 -3.53 8.81 35.22
C TYR A 266 -4.50 9.91 35.66
N ARG A 267 -5.81 9.72 35.49
CA ARG A 267 -6.82 10.70 35.90
C ARG A 267 -6.78 10.98 37.40
N LYS A 268 -6.65 9.94 38.24
CA LYS A 268 -6.53 10.09 39.70
C LYS A 268 -5.29 10.91 40.08
N LEU A 269 -4.16 10.69 39.41
CA LEU A 269 -2.91 11.38 39.71
C LEU A 269 -2.87 12.81 39.13
N ALA A 270 -3.43 13.02 37.93
CA ALA A 270 -3.46 14.30 37.24
C ALA A 270 -4.44 15.31 37.86
N GLY A 271 -5.47 14.85 38.59
CA GLY A 271 -6.39 15.70 39.33
C GLY A 271 -5.73 16.52 40.46
N ASN A 272 -4.51 16.16 40.86
CA ASN A 272 -3.69 16.95 41.78
C ASN A 272 -2.71 17.82 40.96
N SER A 273 -3.08 19.09 40.73
CA SER A 273 -2.46 20.03 39.77
C SER A 273 -0.94 20.24 39.89
N ARG A 274 -0.32 19.91 41.03
CA ARG A 274 1.14 20.07 41.25
C ARG A 274 2.02 19.06 40.51
N ASN A 275 1.45 17.99 39.93
CA ASN A 275 2.23 16.88 39.36
C ASN A 275 1.99 16.62 37.86
N PHE A 276 1.27 17.48 37.14
CA PHE A 276 0.88 17.21 35.75
C PHE A 276 2.07 17.01 34.81
N ASP A 277 3.07 17.89 34.86
CA ASP A 277 4.26 17.81 34.01
C ASP A 277 5.15 16.61 34.36
N TYR A 278 5.27 16.31 35.66
CA TYR A 278 6.01 15.14 36.14
C TYR A 278 5.35 13.83 35.69
N LEU A 279 4.02 13.73 35.78
CA LEU A 279 3.26 12.58 35.31
C LEU A 279 3.34 12.40 33.80
N ASN A 280 3.35 13.49 33.03
CA ASN A 280 3.58 13.44 31.59
C ASN A 280 4.97 12.90 31.25
N ARG A 281 6.02 13.31 31.99
CA ARG A 281 7.38 12.75 31.82
C ARG A 281 7.43 11.26 32.11
N ILE A 282 6.79 10.78 33.18
CA ILE A 282 6.71 9.34 33.48
C ILE A 282 5.98 8.58 32.36
N TYR A 283 4.83 9.09 31.90
CA TYR A 283 4.07 8.45 30.82
C TYR A 283 4.84 8.42 29.50
N ASN A 284 5.57 9.50 29.19
CA ASN A 284 6.50 9.55 28.08
C ASN A 284 7.55 8.44 28.23
N SER A 285 8.27 8.38 29.35
CA SER A 285 9.26 7.32 29.61
C SER A 285 8.68 5.91 29.50
N MET A 286 7.47 5.66 29.99
CA MET A 286 6.79 4.35 29.90
C MET A 286 6.30 4.01 28.49
N ALA A 287 6.04 5.02 27.64
CA ALA A 287 5.72 4.81 26.24
C ALA A 287 6.96 4.36 25.45
N PHE A 288 8.14 4.82 25.85
CA PHE A 288 9.43 4.49 25.22
C PHE A 288 10.09 3.21 25.76
N TYR A 289 9.80 2.80 26.99
CA TYR A 289 10.30 1.55 27.58
C TYR A 289 9.39 0.35 27.29
N ARG A 290 9.70 -0.34 26.18
CA ARG A 290 9.47 -1.77 25.84
C ARG A 290 9.49 -1.86 24.32
N ILE A 291 10.67 -2.15 23.77
CA ILE A 291 10.85 -2.90 22.53
C ILE A 291 11.56 -4.18 22.95
#